data_AF-A0AB33A357-F1
#
_entry.id   AF-A0AB33A357-F1
#
_cell.length_a   1.000
_cell.length_b   1.000
_cell.length_c   1.000
_cell.angle_alpha   90.00
_cell.angle_beta   90.00
_cell.angle_gamma   90.00
#
_symmetry.space_group_name_H-M   'P 1'
#
loop_
_entity.id
_entity.type
_entity.pdbx_description
1 polymer ?
#
loop_
_entity_poly.entity_id
_entity_poly.type
_entity_poly.pdbx_seq_one_letter_code
_entity_poly.pdbx_strand_id
1 'polypeptide(L)'
;MRMTSTIRSSLATALLILSSNLAYAAQANGQVDEQGVLAMVLNTEIRMADVVPSEEERKNLKQQAKDNYAGMLDYVVRVNASNRIYELVLEDYAKQKGITVNQTLVSKFIEKFEGQVSSETATKPIKEIAAKQVLQFQTEKAMYEEFGGRVIFRQSNPQMPIDAYNTLLSRYRDAGELSIIDEDLRDAFWDVFTPPFQYEISPENVDFNQPWWL
;
A
#
# COMPACT_ATOMS: atom_id res chain seq x y z
N MET A 1 1.97 43.12 -34.34
CA MET A 1 1.07 41.95 -34.40
C MET A 1 1.61 40.92 -33.41
N ARG A 2 1.03 40.84 -32.20
CA ARG A 2 1.46 39.95 -31.12
C ARG A 2 0.58 38.71 -31.16
N MET A 3 1.14 37.53 -31.44
CA MET A 3 0.45 36.26 -31.24
C MET A 3 0.74 35.79 -29.82
N THR A 4 -0.30 35.77 -28.99
CA THR A 4 -0.31 35.22 -27.64
C THR A 4 -0.44 33.70 -27.69
N SER A 5 0.51 33.04 -27.03
CA SER A 5 0.55 31.60 -26.74
C SER A 5 -0.57 31.19 -25.79
N THR A 6 -1.27 30.09 -26.09
CA THR A 6 -2.07 29.32 -25.14
C THR A 6 -1.71 27.85 -25.27
N ILE A 7 -0.79 27.39 -24.42
CA ILE A 7 -0.52 25.96 -24.23
C ILE A 7 -1.50 25.47 -23.16
N ARG A 8 -2.43 24.61 -23.57
CA ARG A 8 -3.21 23.75 -22.67
C ARG A 8 -2.28 22.62 -22.21
N SER A 9 -1.89 22.64 -20.95
CA SER A 9 -1.12 21.57 -20.32
C SER A 9 -2.03 20.41 -19.93
N SER A 10 -2.07 19.38 -20.77
CA SER A 10 -2.60 18.05 -20.44
C SER A 10 -1.52 17.27 -19.69
N LEU A 11 -1.81 16.81 -18.46
CA LEU A 11 -0.94 15.90 -17.71
C LEU A 11 -0.95 14.52 -18.37
N ALA A 12 0.17 14.16 -18.99
CA ALA A 12 0.51 12.78 -19.32
C ALA A 12 2.03 12.61 -19.29
N THR A 13 2.46 11.46 -18.78
CA THR A 13 3.79 10.84 -18.92
C THR A 13 4.80 11.11 -17.81
N ALA A 14 5.12 10.05 -17.06
CA ALA A 14 6.51 9.72 -16.74
C ALA A 14 6.67 8.19 -16.79
N LEU A 15 7.16 7.74 -17.94
CA LEU A 15 7.65 6.40 -18.24
C LEU A 15 9.13 6.38 -17.85
N LEU A 16 9.60 5.40 -17.08
CA LEU A 16 11.03 5.11 -16.96
C LEU A 16 11.29 3.63 -17.22
N ILE A 17 12.16 3.43 -18.21
CA ILE A 17 12.60 2.18 -18.82
C ILE A 17 13.90 1.76 -18.12
N LEU A 18 14.01 0.48 -17.74
CA LEU A 18 15.29 -0.23 -17.63
C LEU A 18 15.10 -1.68 -18.09
N SER A 19 15.56 -1.96 -19.30
CA SER A 19 15.94 -3.30 -19.78
C SER A 19 17.36 -3.61 -19.28
N SER A 20 17.74 -4.81 -18.83
CA SER A 20 17.98 -5.99 -19.67
C SER A 20 18.34 -7.25 -18.84
N ASN A 21 17.76 -8.40 -19.24
CA ASN A 21 18.28 -9.78 -19.32
C ASN A 21 18.89 -10.52 -18.10
N LEU A 22 18.32 -11.69 -17.74
CA LEU A 22 18.81 -13.01 -18.20
C LEU A 22 17.86 -14.14 -17.77
N ALA A 23 17.82 -15.18 -18.60
CA ALA A 23 16.97 -16.36 -18.49
C ALA A 23 17.26 -17.24 -17.26
N TYR A 24 16.21 -17.79 -16.67
CA TYR A 24 16.27 -19.08 -16.00
C TYR A 24 15.06 -19.92 -16.42
N ALA A 25 15.31 -20.91 -17.27
CA ALA A 25 14.40 -22.00 -17.52
C ALA A 25 15.03 -23.25 -16.90
N ALA A 26 14.38 -23.84 -15.89
CA ALA A 26 14.19 -25.29 -15.72
C ALA A 26 13.85 -25.65 -14.27
N GLN A 27 12.65 -26.22 -14.12
CA GLN A 27 12.30 -27.30 -13.19
C GLN A 27 12.33 -27.00 -11.69
N ALA A 28 11.15 -26.70 -11.16
CA ALA A 28 10.70 -27.26 -9.89
C ALA A 28 9.37 -27.98 -10.13
N ASN A 29 9.45 -29.29 -10.37
CA ASN A 29 8.31 -30.18 -10.20
C ASN A 29 8.21 -30.43 -8.69
N GLY A 30 7.61 -29.46 -7.99
CA GLY A 30 7.17 -29.57 -6.60
C GLY A 30 5.66 -29.38 -6.61
N GLN A 31 4.94 -30.30 -6.00
CA GLN A 31 3.49 -30.24 -5.84
C GLN A 31 3.08 -28.84 -5.37
N VAL A 32 2.36 -28.09 -6.20
CA VAL A 32 1.59 -26.92 -5.75
C VAL A 32 0.35 -27.49 -5.08
N ASP A 33 0.53 -27.88 -3.82
CA ASP A 33 -0.52 -28.45 -2.98
C ASP A 33 -1.23 -27.32 -2.22
N GLU A 34 -2.56 -27.30 -2.27
CA GLU A 34 -3.50 -26.48 -1.47
C GLU A 34 -3.59 -24.94 -1.67
N GLN A 35 -4.06 -24.54 -2.86
CA GLN A 35 -5.11 -23.51 -3.09
C GLN A 35 -4.88 -22.04 -2.66
N GLY A 36 -3.84 -21.41 -3.19
CA GLY A 36 -3.85 -19.96 -3.46
C GLY A 36 -3.79 -19.04 -2.26
N VAL A 37 -3.33 -19.52 -1.10
CA VAL A 37 -2.98 -18.67 0.04
C VAL A 37 -1.63 -18.00 -0.24
N LEU A 38 -1.57 -16.68 -0.16
CA LEU A 38 -0.38 -15.87 -0.40
C LEU A 38 0.36 -15.56 0.89
N ALA A 39 -0.38 -15.34 1.98
CA ALA A 39 0.17 -15.05 3.30
C ALA A 39 -0.82 -15.44 4.42
N MET A 40 -0.29 -15.58 5.62
CA MET A 40 -1.01 -15.79 6.87
C MET A 40 -0.64 -14.67 7.84
N VAL A 41 -1.65 -13.99 8.42
CA VAL A 41 -1.45 -12.93 9.42
C VAL A 41 -2.42 -13.15 10.58
N LEU A 42 -1.92 -13.38 11.80
CA LEU A 42 -2.74 -13.61 13.00
C LEU A 42 -3.82 -14.70 12.83
N ASN A 43 -3.49 -15.76 12.10
CA ASN A 43 -4.41 -16.84 11.68
C ASN A 43 -5.46 -16.44 10.62
N THR A 44 -5.32 -15.29 9.98
CA THR A 44 -6.11 -14.89 8.81
C THR A 44 -5.32 -15.17 7.55
N GLU A 45 -5.89 -16.00 6.67
CA GLU A 45 -5.34 -16.24 5.34
C GLU A 45 -5.63 -15.06 4.41
N ILE A 46 -4.63 -14.69 3.61
CA ILE A 46 -4.78 -13.78 2.48
C ILE A 46 -4.69 -14.65 1.23
N ARG A 47 -5.79 -14.82 0.51
CA ARG A 47 -5.85 -15.66 -0.68
C ARG A 47 -5.82 -14.84 -1.96
N MET A 48 -5.37 -15.45 -3.05
CA MET A 48 -5.40 -14.88 -4.39
C MET A 48 -6.78 -14.34 -4.77
N ALA A 49 -7.84 -15.06 -4.40
CA ALA A 49 -9.22 -14.66 -4.64
C ALA A 49 -9.62 -13.36 -3.92
N ASP A 50 -8.96 -13.03 -2.81
CA ASP A 50 -9.26 -11.84 -2.01
C ASP A 50 -8.54 -10.58 -2.55
N VAL A 51 -7.44 -10.78 -3.29
CA VAL A 51 -6.54 -9.69 -3.70
C VAL A 51 -6.53 -9.44 -5.20
N VAL A 52 -7.13 -10.34 -6.00
CA VAL A 52 -7.27 -10.12 -7.43
C VAL A 52 -8.25 -8.97 -7.70
N PRO A 53 -7.91 -8.01 -8.58
CA PRO A 53 -8.83 -6.91 -8.91
C PRO A 53 -10.15 -7.43 -9.49
N SER A 54 -11.21 -6.64 -9.35
CA SER A 54 -12.52 -6.93 -9.93
C SER A 54 -12.47 -7.08 -11.46
N GLU A 55 -13.51 -7.67 -12.05
CA GLU A 55 -13.60 -7.82 -13.51
C GLU A 55 -13.46 -6.49 -14.26
N GLU A 56 -14.09 -5.43 -13.74
CA GLU A 56 -14.02 -4.10 -14.32
C GLU A 56 -12.59 -3.52 -14.24
N GLU A 57 -11.95 -3.62 -13.08
CA GLU A 57 -10.56 -3.18 -12.90
C GLU A 57 -9.60 -3.97 -13.81
N ARG A 58 -9.80 -5.28 -13.96
CA ARG A 58 -9.02 -6.12 -14.88
C ARG A 58 -9.20 -5.69 -16.35
N LYS A 59 -10.42 -5.32 -16.75
CA LYS A 59 -10.68 -4.78 -18.09
C LYS A 59 -9.94 -3.46 -18.31
N ASN A 60 -9.99 -2.57 -17.33
CA ASN A 60 -9.28 -1.28 -17.35
C ASN A 60 -7.76 -1.47 -17.38
N LEU A 61 -7.23 -2.39 -16.57
CA LEU A 61 -5.82 -2.78 -16.56
C LEU A 61 -5.38 -3.31 -17.92
N LYS A 62 -6.18 -4.18 -18.56
CA LYS A 62 -5.88 -4.70 -19.89
C LYS A 62 -5.80 -3.60 -20.95
N GLN A 63 -6.69 -2.61 -20.88
CA GLN A 63 -6.67 -1.47 -21.80
C GLN A 63 -5.42 -0.60 -21.62
N GLN A 64 -4.98 -0.40 -20.38
CA GLN A 64 -3.81 0.42 -20.06
C GLN A 64 -2.49 -0.30 -20.35
N ALA A 65 -2.38 -1.56 -19.91
CA ALA A 65 -1.15 -2.35 -19.98
C ALA A 65 -0.85 -2.93 -21.37
N LYS A 66 -1.86 -3.00 -22.25
CA LYS A 66 -1.74 -3.59 -23.60
C LYS A 66 -1.07 -4.97 -23.53
N ASP A 67 0.14 -5.10 -24.08
CA ASP A 67 0.88 -6.36 -24.15
C ASP A 67 1.48 -6.79 -22.79
N ASN A 68 1.63 -5.87 -21.83
CA ASN A 68 2.16 -6.16 -20.49
C ASN A 68 1.05 -6.44 -19.45
N TYR A 69 -0.12 -6.91 -19.88
CA TYR A 69 -1.24 -7.14 -18.97
C TYR A 69 -0.90 -8.12 -17.84
N ALA A 70 -0.19 -9.21 -18.13
CA ALA A 70 0.16 -10.21 -17.14
C ALA A 70 1.05 -9.62 -16.02
N GLY A 71 2.12 -8.90 -16.38
CA GLY A 71 3.02 -8.28 -15.41
C GLY A 71 2.34 -7.17 -14.59
N MET A 72 1.45 -6.38 -15.22
CA MET A 72 0.68 -5.36 -14.51
C MET A 72 -0.32 -5.96 -13.52
N LEU A 73 -1.04 -7.02 -13.92
CA LEU A 73 -1.98 -7.72 -13.05
C LEU A 73 -1.27 -8.32 -11.84
N ASP A 74 -0.16 -8.99 -12.10
CA ASP A 74 0.70 -9.61 -11.09
C ASP A 74 1.26 -8.57 -10.10
N TYR A 75 1.71 -7.42 -10.58
CA TYR A 75 2.08 -6.28 -9.72
C TYR A 75 0.92 -5.81 -8.84
N VAL A 76 -0.28 -5.60 -9.41
CA VAL A 76 -1.45 -5.13 -8.65
C VAL A 76 -1.86 -6.16 -7.58
N VAL A 77 -1.84 -7.45 -7.91
CA VAL A 77 -2.10 -8.54 -6.95
C VAL A 77 -1.12 -8.48 -5.78
N ARG A 78 0.19 -8.33 -6.05
CA ARG A 78 1.19 -8.20 -4.98
C ARG A 78 0.97 -6.96 -4.12
N VAL A 79 0.62 -5.82 -4.72
CA VAL A 79 0.31 -4.58 -3.98
C VAL A 79 -0.91 -4.78 -3.08
N ASN A 80 -1.98 -5.39 -3.60
CA ASN A 80 -3.19 -5.65 -2.83
C ASN A 80 -2.91 -6.61 -1.66
N ALA A 81 -2.14 -7.67 -1.89
CA ALA A 81 -1.73 -8.60 -0.83
C ALA A 81 -0.87 -7.90 0.24
N SER A 82 0.11 -7.07 -0.17
CA SER A 82 0.95 -6.29 0.75
C SER A 82 0.13 -5.32 1.59
N ASN A 83 -0.81 -4.60 0.97
CA ASN A 83 -1.71 -3.70 1.68
C ASN A 83 -2.58 -4.46 2.70
N ARG A 84 -3.05 -5.65 2.34
CA ARG A 84 -3.84 -6.48 3.27
C ARG A 84 -3.01 -6.96 4.46
N ILE A 85 -1.74 -7.29 4.26
CA ILE A 85 -0.80 -7.60 5.34
C ILE A 85 -0.64 -6.39 6.28
N TYR A 86 -0.39 -5.20 5.73
CA TYR A 86 -0.27 -3.98 6.52
C TYR A 86 -1.54 -3.69 7.32
N GLU A 87 -2.72 -3.76 6.68
CA GLU A 87 -4.00 -3.55 7.36
C GLU A 87 -4.16 -4.48 8.57
N LEU A 88 -3.94 -5.78 8.41
CA LEU A 88 -4.12 -6.76 9.50
C LEU A 88 -3.16 -6.52 10.66
N VAL A 89 -1.89 -6.25 10.38
CA VAL A 89 -0.87 -5.98 11.41
C VAL A 89 -1.15 -4.65 12.12
N LEU A 90 -1.52 -3.60 11.38
CA LEU A 90 -1.85 -2.29 11.96
C LEU A 90 -3.12 -2.35 12.82
N GLU A 91 -4.16 -3.04 12.35
CA GLU A 91 -5.41 -3.21 13.10
C GLU A 91 -5.17 -3.92 14.44
N ASP A 92 -4.31 -4.94 14.45
CA ASP A 92 -3.98 -5.64 15.68
C ASP A 92 -3.09 -4.81 16.61
N TYR A 93 -2.03 -4.19 16.08
CA TYR A 93 -1.20 -3.27 16.87
C TYR A 93 -2.03 -2.12 17.46
N ALA A 94 -2.97 -1.55 16.70
CA ALA A 94 -3.89 -0.53 17.20
C ALA A 94 -4.74 -1.05 18.37
N LYS A 95 -5.27 -2.28 18.27
CA LYS A 95 -6.00 -2.92 19.38
C LYS A 95 -5.11 -3.13 20.60
N GLN A 96 -3.89 -3.64 20.42
CA GLN A 96 -2.92 -3.84 21.50
C GLN A 96 -2.59 -2.52 22.24
N LYS A 97 -2.53 -1.41 21.50
CA LYS A 97 -2.28 -0.06 22.05
C LYS A 97 -3.54 0.65 22.56
N GLY A 98 -4.72 0.05 22.44
CA GLY A 98 -5.99 0.68 22.82
C GLY A 98 -6.33 1.91 21.98
N ILE A 99 -5.85 1.98 20.73
CA ILE A 99 -6.11 3.08 19.82
C ILE A 99 -7.55 2.98 19.30
N THR A 100 -8.36 3.97 19.65
CA THR A 100 -9.72 4.14 19.13
C THR A 100 -9.76 5.21 18.05
N VAL A 101 -10.54 4.97 16.99
CA VAL A 101 -10.70 5.90 15.87
C VAL A 101 -11.25 7.25 16.34
N ASN A 102 -10.49 8.31 16.09
CA ASN A 102 -10.89 9.68 16.40
C ASN A 102 -12.00 10.16 15.46
N GLN A 103 -13.24 10.18 15.96
CA GLN A 103 -14.42 10.57 15.17
C GLN A 103 -14.37 12.01 14.65
N THR A 104 -13.68 12.92 15.36
CA THR A 104 -13.49 14.29 14.87
C THR A 104 -12.60 14.32 13.62
N LEU A 105 -11.53 13.52 13.59
CA LEU A 105 -10.70 13.40 12.39
C LEU A 105 -11.45 12.71 11.25
N VAL A 106 -12.32 11.74 11.55
CA VAL A 106 -13.19 11.09 10.55
C VAL A 106 -14.10 12.12 9.90
N SER A 107 -14.78 12.96 10.68
CA SER A 107 -15.64 14.03 10.16
C SER A 107 -14.87 14.99 9.25
N LYS A 108 -13.67 15.44 9.68
CA LYS A 108 -12.85 16.34 8.86
C LYS A 108 -12.34 15.69 7.56
N PHE A 109 -12.03 14.40 7.60
CA PHE A 109 -11.68 13.66 6.38
C PHE A 109 -12.87 13.64 5.40
N ILE A 110 -14.07 13.31 5.89
CA ILE A 110 -15.29 13.29 5.07
C ILE A 110 -15.53 14.67 4.46
N GLU A 111 -15.51 15.73 5.26
CA GLU A 111 -15.71 17.11 4.79
C GLU A 111 -14.76 17.49 3.64
N LYS A 112 -13.50 17.04 3.70
CA LYS A 112 -12.50 17.35 2.66
C LYS A 112 -12.67 16.54 1.38
N PHE A 113 -13.12 15.28 1.49
CA PHE A 113 -13.07 14.32 0.38
C PHE A 113 -14.44 13.84 -0.13
N GLU A 114 -15.55 14.19 0.52
CA GLU A 114 -16.89 13.73 0.12
C GLU A 114 -17.23 14.06 -1.34
N GLY A 115 -16.81 15.23 -1.84
CA GLY A 115 -17.03 15.63 -3.24
C GLY A 115 -16.13 14.91 -4.25
N GLN A 116 -15.07 14.24 -3.80
CA GLN A 116 -14.13 13.49 -4.65
C GLN A 116 -14.48 12.01 -4.74
N VAL A 117 -15.15 11.47 -3.71
CA VAL A 117 -15.67 10.10 -3.70
C VAL A 117 -17.08 10.11 -4.27
N SER A 118 -17.16 10.20 -5.60
CA SER A 118 -18.43 10.11 -6.35
C SER A 118 -19.13 8.77 -6.04
N SER A 119 -20.43 8.83 -5.78
CA SER A 119 -21.26 7.66 -5.43
C SER A 119 -21.43 6.65 -6.56
N GLU A 120 -21.11 7.00 -7.81
CA GLU A 120 -21.37 6.14 -8.97
C GLU A 120 -20.24 5.13 -9.23
N THR A 121 -19.02 5.38 -8.72
CA THR A 121 -17.86 4.51 -8.93
C THR A 121 -17.15 4.08 -7.63
N ALA A 122 -17.56 4.61 -6.48
CA ALA A 122 -16.98 4.25 -5.20
C ALA A 122 -17.43 2.85 -4.76
N THR A 123 -16.49 1.92 -4.66
CA THR A 123 -16.74 0.55 -4.17
C THR A 123 -17.00 0.49 -2.67
N LYS A 124 -16.69 1.56 -1.93
CA LYS A 124 -16.85 1.67 -0.47
C LYS A 124 -17.43 3.02 -0.06
N PRO A 125 -18.27 3.07 1.00
CA PRO A 125 -18.74 4.33 1.55
C PRO A 125 -17.59 5.20 2.06
N ILE A 126 -17.64 6.52 1.81
CA ILE A 126 -16.64 7.50 2.29
C ILE A 126 -16.37 7.38 3.80
N LYS A 127 -17.39 7.03 4.59
CA LYS A 127 -17.24 6.84 6.04
C LYS A 127 -16.30 5.68 6.40
N GLU A 128 -16.33 4.57 5.65
CA GLU A 128 -15.40 3.45 5.87
C GLU A 128 -13.97 3.89 5.52
N ILE A 129 -13.81 4.57 4.38
CA ILE A 129 -12.51 5.08 3.93
C ILE A 129 -11.92 6.04 4.98
N ALA A 130 -12.73 6.98 5.46
CA ALA A 130 -12.33 7.95 6.48
C ALA A 130 -11.90 7.27 7.79
N ALA A 131 -12.67 6.28 8.26
CA ALA A 131 -12.32 5.54 9.47
C ALA A 131 -10.98 4.80 9.34
N LYS A 132 -10.73 4.16 8.18
CA LYS A 132 -9.46 3.47 7.91
C LYS A 132 -8.28 4.42 7.82
N GLN A 133 -8.43 5.54 7.10
CA GLN A 133 -7.37 6.55 6.98
C GLN A 133 -7.01 7.16 8.34
N VAL A 134 -8.01 7.46 9.17
CA VAL A 134 -7.78 7.98 10.52
C VAL A 134 -7.12 6.94 11.43
N LEU A 135 -7.58 5.68 11.38
CA LEU A 135 -6.95 4.61 12.15
C LEU A 135 -5.49 4.41 11.73
N GLN A 136 -5.22 4.37 10.42
CA GLN A 136 -3.86 4.25 9.89
C GLN A 136 -2.97 5.38 10.41
N PHE A 137 -3.39 6.65 10.29
CA PHE A 137 -2.64 7.78 10.80
C PHE A 137 -2.35 7.69 12.30
N GLN A 138 -3.38 7.40 13.12
CA GLN A 138 -3.20 7.28 14.58
C GLN A 138 -2.23 6.13 14.94
N THR A 139 -2.30 5.04 14.19
CA THR A 139 -1.47 3.86 14.40
C THR A 139 -0.02 4.12 13.99
N GLU A 140 0.20 4.71 12.82
CA GLU A 140 1.52 5.10 12.32
C GLU A 140 2.19 6.14 13.22
N LYS A 141 1.42 7.11 13.73
CA LYS A 141 1.91 8.03 14.76
C LYS A 141 2.43 7.27 15.98
N ALA A 142 1.64 6.36 16.54
CA ALA A 142 2.03 5.57 17.71
C ALA A 142 3.24 4.66 17.42
N MET A 143 3.32 4.11 16.21
CA MET A 143 4.49 3.33 15.77
C MET A 143 5.75 4.20 15.67
N TYR A 144 5.64 5.40 15.12
CA TYR A 144 6.76 6.32 15.03
C TYR A 144 7.21 6.81 16.42
N GLU A 145 6.28 7.08 17.33
CA GLU A 145 6.58 7.42 18.72
C GLU A 145 7.27 6.28 19.47
N GLU A 146 6.92 5.02 19.19
CA GLU A 146 7.53 3.85 19.85
C GLU A 146 8.86 3.41 19.21
N PHE A 147 8.93 3.37 17.88
CA PHE A 147 10.04 2.77 17.14
C PHE A 147 10.97 3.80 16.48
N GLY A 148 10.46 4.99 16.18
CA GLY A 148 11.19 6.03 15.45
C GLY A 148 11.67 5.59 14.07
N GLY A 149 12.85 6.09 13.70
CA GLY A 149 13.53 5.76 12.44
C GLY A 149 13.16 6.67 11.27
N ARG A 150 13.46 6.23 10.06
CA ARG A 150 13.27 7.03 8.84
C ARG A 150 11.81 7.11 8.43
N VAL A 151 11.46 8.23 7.83
CA VAL A 151 10.15 8.47 7.21
C VAL A 151 10.37 8.73 5.73
N ILE A 152 9.52 8.16 4.88
CA ILE A 152 9.58 8.34 3.44
C ILE A 152 8.27 8.91 2.92
N PHE A 153 8.36 9.67 1.83
CA PHE A 153 7.19 10.13 1.09
C PHE A 153 6.69 9.01 0.16
N ARG A 154 5.40 8.67 0.28
CA ARG A 154 4.64 7.92 -0.72
C ARG A 154 3.41 8.70 -1.13
N GLN A 155 2.97 8.56 -2.39
CA GLN A 155 1.80 9.31 -2.87
C GLN A 155 0.52 9.01 -2.08
N SER A 156 0.31 7.75 -1.67
CA SER A 156 -0.83 7.33 -0.85
C SER A 156 -0.64 7.56 0.65
N ASN A 157 0.61 7.67 1.10
CA ASN A 157 0.97 7.99 2.48
C ASN A 157 2.18 8.95 2.48
N PRO A 158 1.93 10.27 2.47
CA PRO A 158 2.98 11.29 2.37
C PRO A 158 4.03 11.24 3.49
N GLN A 159 3.74 10.60 4.62
CA GLN A 159 4.68 10.44 5.72
C GLN A 159 4.61 9.01 6.26
N MET A 160 5.15 8.05 5.49
CA MET A 160 5.21 6.65 5.92
C MET A 160 6.44 6.42 6.82
N PRO A 161 6.28 6.02 8.10
CA PRO A 161 7.40 5.72 8.99
C PRO A 161 7.99 4.33 8.66
N ILE A 162 8.78 4.25 7.58
CA ILE A 162 9.20 2.98 6.96
C ILE A 162 9.96 2.06 7.91
N ASP A 163 10.83 2.61 8.77
CA ASP A 163 11.57 1.81 9.76
C ASP A 163 10.67 1.31 10.90
N ALA A 164 9.68 2.11 11.31
CA ALA A 164 8.69 1.71 12.30
C ALA A 164 7.81 0.57 11.77
N TYR A 165 7.41 0.64 10.49
CA TYR A 165 6.76 -0.48 9.80
C TYR A 165 7.64 -1.73 9.78
N ASN A 166 8.89 -1.61 9.34
CA ASN A 166 9.80 -2.75 9.28
C ASN A 166 9.98 -3.41 10.66
N THR A 167 10.11 -2.59 11.71
CA THR A 167 10.24 -3.05 13.10
C THR A 167 8.99 -3.81 13.53
N LEU A 168 7.80 -3.25 13.32
CA LEU A 168 6.54 -3.89 13.69
C LEU A 168 6.33 -5.20 12.93
N LEU A 169 6.47 -5.19 11.60
CA LEU A 169 6.28 -6.36 10.75
C LEU A 169 7.28 -7.47 11.07
N SER A 170 8.54 -7.12 11.36
CA SER A 170 9.54 -8.09 11.78
C SER A 170 9.16 -8.74 13.11
N ARG A 171 8.60 -8.01 14.08
CA ARG A 171 8.12 -8.60 15.34
C ARG A 171 7.03 -9.64 15.11
N TYR A 172 6.06 -9.35 14.25
CA TYR A 172 4.99 -10.29 13.91
C TYR A 172 5.56 -11.52 13.18
N ARG A 173 6.50 -11.32 12.26
CA ARG A 173 7.19 -12.44 11.59
C ARG A 173 7.94 -13.32 12.59
N ASP A 174 8.73 -12.71 13.46
CA ASP A 174 9.60 -13.41 14.41
C ASP A 174 8.78 -14.13 15.51
N ALA A 175 7.55 -13.64 15.79
CA ALA A 175 6.57 -14.31 16.64
C ALA A 175 5.79 -15.43 15.94
N GLY A 176 5.96 -15.62 14.63
CA GLY A 176 5.18 -16.58 13.82
C GLY A 176 3.76 -16.12 13.49
N GLU A 177 3.45 -14.85 13.72
CA GLU A 177 2.13 -14.23 13.49
C GLU A 177 2.00 -13.62 12.08
N LEU A 178 3.11 -13.50 11.34
CA LEU A 178 3.15 -13.12 9.93
C LEU A 178 4.01 -14.11 9.15
N SER A 179 3.41 -14.79 8.19
CA SER A 179 4.11 -15.67 7.24
C SER A 179 3.65 -15.36 5.82
N ILE A 180 4.59 -14.99 4.94
CA ILE A 180 4.31 -14.81 3.51
C ILE A 180 4.76 -16.09 2.81
N ILE A 181 3.78 -16.82 2.27
CA ILE A 181 3.96 -18.18 1.74
C ILE A 181 4.43 -18.11 0.29
N ASP A 182 3.84 -17.21 -0.50
CA ASP A 182 4.24 -16.95 -1.88
C ASP A 182 5.62 -16.26 -1.92
N GLU A 183 6.58 -16.87 -2.61
CA GLU A 183 7.99 -16.43 -2.58
C GLU A 183 8.20 -15.08 -3.27
N ASP A 184 7.57 -14.88 -4.44
CA ASP A 184 7.69 -13.63 -5.20
C ASP A 184 7.05 -12.47 -4.42
N LEU A 185 5.90 -12.69 -3.78
CA LEU A 185 5.30 -11.72 -2.87
C LEU A 185 6.20 -11.46 -1.68
N ARG A 186 6.76 -12.50 -1.04
CA ARG A 186 7.62 -12.36 0.14
C ARG A 186 8.82 -11.49 -0.16
N ASP A 187 9.53 -11.80 -1.24
CA ASP A 187 10.75 -11.11 -1.60
C ASP A 187 10.46 -9.65 -1.97
N ALA A 188 9.43 -9.41 -2.79
CA ALA A 188 8.99 -8.05 -3.12
C ALA A 188 8.48 -7.27 -1.91
N PHE A 189 7.80 -7.92 -0.97
CA PHE A 189 7.28 -7.30 0.25
C PHE A 189 8.40 -6.81 1.16
N TRP A 190 9.45 -7.62 1.37
CA TRP A 190 10.56 -7.23 2.25
C TRP A 190 11.55 -6.27 1.59
N ASP A 191 11.70 -6.34 0.26
CA ASP A 191 12.61 -5.45 -0.48
C ASP A 191 12.30 -3.97 -0.27
N VAL A 192 11.03 -3.59 -0.14
CA VAL A 192 10.62 -2.18 0.06
C VAL A 192 11.14 -1.54 1.35
N PHE A 193 11.61 -2.35 2.31
CA PHE A 193 12.20 -1.91 3.58
C PHE A 193 13.72 -1.79 3.52
N THR A 194 14.34 -2.07 2.37
CA THR A 194 15.80 -2.05 2.20
C THR A 194 16.26 -0.70 1.62
N PRO A 195 17.25 -0.02 2.22
CA PRO A 195 17.81 1.21 1.66
C PRO A 195 18.67 0.97 0.41
N PRO A 196 18.90 2.00 -0.43
CA PRO A 196 18.53 3.41 -0.23
C PRO A 196 17.06 3.71 -0.54
N PHE A 197 16.45 4.60 0.25
CA PHE A 197 15.10 5.09 -0.02
C PHE A 197 15.15 6.33 -0.91
N GLN A 198 14.33 6.35 -1.98
CA GLN A 198 14.37 7.42 -2.98
C GLN A 198 13.86 8.78 -2.43
N TYR A 199 12.85 8.76 -1.55
CA TYR A 199 12.18 9.96 -1.04
C TYR A 199 12.15 9.99 0.50
N GLU A 200 13.31 9.87 1.12
CA GLU A 200 13.46 10.03 2.57
C GLU A 200 13.22 11.49 2.98
N ILE A 201 12.43 11.68 4.04
CA ILE A 201 12.08 12.98 4.61
C ILE A 201 13.07 13.28 5.73
N SER A 202 13.68 14.47 5.70
CA SER A 202 14.59 14.90 6.77
C SER A 202 13.86 14.89 8.12
N PRO A 203 14.48 14.44 9.23
CA PRO A 203 13.84 14.31 10.53
C PRO A 203 13.15 15.59 11.02
N GLU A 204 13.71 16.76 10.72
CA GLU A 204 13.14 18.07 11.07
C GLU A 204 11.83 18.41 10.36
N ASN A 205 11.51 17.71 9.26
CA ASN A 205 10.28 17.89 8.47
C ASN A 205 9.23 16.81 8.76
N VAL A 206 9.54 15.85 9.64
CA VAL A 206 8.59 14.82 10.05
C VAL A 206 7.64 15.38 11.09
N ASP A 207 6.34 15.37 10.79
CA ASP A 207 5.30 15.86 11.71
C ASP A 207 4.07 14.95 11.71
N PHE A 208 3.86 14.24 12.82
CA PHE A 208 2.67 13.42 13.10
C PHE A 208 1.67 14.10 14.05
N ASN A 209 1.76 15.42 14.27
CA ASN A 209 0.78 16.13 15.10
C ASN A 209 -0.59 16.23 14.43
N GLN A 210 -0.61 16.27 13.10
CA GLN A 210 -1.82 16.31 12.29
C GLN A 210 -1.64 15.47 11.01
N PRO A 211 -2.70 14.84 10.51
CA PRO A 211 -2.62 14.14 9.24
C PRO A 211 -2.45 15.13 8.08
N TRP A 212 -1.82 14.69 7.00
CA TRP A 212 -1.49 15.52 5.83
C TRP A 212 -2.71 16.14 5.13
N TRP A 213 -3.90 15.58 5.34
CA TRP A 213 -5.14 16.10 4.78
C TRP A 213 -5.75 17.23 5.62
N LEU A 214 -5.10 17.72 6.67
CA LEU A 214 -5.57 18.89 7.43
C LEU A 214 -4.64 20.10 7.28
#